data_AF-A0A3M0YJT5-F1
#
_entry.id   AF-A0A3M0YJT5-F1
#
_cell.length_a   1.000
_cell.length_b   1.000
_cell.length_c   1.000
_cell.angle_alpha   90.00
_cell.angle_beta   90.00
_cell.angle_gamma   90.00
#
_symmetry.space_group_name_H-M   'P 1'
#
loop_
_entity.id
_entity.type
_entity.pdbx_description
1 polymer ?
#
loop_
_entity_poly.entity_id
_entity_poly.type
_entity_poly.pdbx_seq_one_letter_code
_entity_poly.pdbx_strand_id
1 'polypeptide(L)'
;MKRKHAVHHLTRSLATPVSRYVIWKGGYAAAPHSWLEPANWQGGAVPGEGDIVVIPDCGNAETRTPVIDCRVPDIGQLRIEKGGHLAILPQGKLCVDGLNRDYGGVVNHGTLVLGGELHILHPWDAALLNSGIFINKGTLVLDRWAWEVVHHIGSGRYIERGQVEELVF
;
A
#
# COMPACT_ATOMS: atom_id res chain seq x y z
N MET A 1 23.55 -46.36 -23.16
CA MET A 1 23.18 -45.72 -21.88
C MET A 1 23.53 -44.23 -21.93
N LYS A 2 22.58 -43.36 -22.29
CA LYS A 2 22.68 -41.88 -22.15
C LYS A 2 21.27 -41.36 -21.90
N ARG A 3 20.95 -40.97 -20.65
CA ARG A 3 19.71 -40.26 -20.31
C ARG A 3 19.96 -38.76 -20.49
N LYS A 4 19.31 -38.14 -21.48
CA LYS A 4 19.18 -36.68 -21.57
C LYS A 4 18.25 -36.23 -20.43
N HIS A 5 18.78 -35.45 -19.49
CA HIS A 5 17.94 -34.69 -18.56
C HIS A 5 17.43 -33.46 -19.31
N ALA A 6 16.14 -33.45 -19.64
CA ALA A 6 15.45 -32.26 -20.07
C ALA A 6 15.12 -31.46 -18.80
N VAL A 7 15.77 -30.31 -18.63
CA VAL A 7 15.37 -29.33 -17.61
C VAL A 7 14.10 -28.68 -18.13
N HIS A 8 12.96 -29.06 -17.56
CA HIS A 8 11.71 -28.34 -17.74
C HIS A 8 11.86 -26.97 -17.06
N HIS A 9 12.15 -25.94 -17.86
CA HIS A 9 11.80 -24.58 -17.48
C HIS A 9 10.27 -24.54 -17.33
N LEU A 10 9.80 -24.63 -16.10
CA LEU A 10 8.43 -24.28 -15.75
C LEU A 10 8.32 -22.77 -15.93
N THR A 11 7.95 -22.33 -17.13
CA THR A 11 7.45 -20.97 -17.34
C THR A 11 6.13 -20.88 -16.59
N ARG A 12 6.18 -20.41 -15.34
CA ARG A 12 4.98 -19.98 -14.62
C ARG A 12 4.36 -18.88 -15.48
N SER A 13 3.27 -19.20 -16.17
CA SER A 13 2.43 -18.22 -16.84
C SER A 13 1.99 -17.22 -15.78
N LEU A 14 2.59 -16.04 -15.79
CA LEU A 14 2.14 -14.90 -14.99
C LEU A 14 0.85 -14.40 -15.62
N ALA A 15 -0.28 -15.00 -15.25
CA ALA A 15 -1.54 -14.29 -15.39
C ALA A 15 -1.38 -13.02 -14.55
N THR A 16 -1.33 -11.86 -15.20
CA THR A 16 -1.35 -10.57 -14.50
C THR A 16 -2.60 -10.57 -13.63
N PRO A 17 -2.48 -10.42 -12.29
CA PRO A 17 -3.64 -10.27 -11.43
C PRO A 17 -4.49 -9.13 -11.99
N VAL A 18 -5.75 -9.39 -12.28
CA VAL A 18 -6.65 -8.35 -12.78
C VAL A 18 -6.76 -7.32 -11.69
N SER A 19 -6.29 -6.11 -11.98
CA SER A 19 -6.42 -4.98 -11.07
C SER A 19 -7.89 -4.74 -10.76
N ARG A 20 -8.27 -4.81 -9.49
CA ARG A 20 -9.58 -4.40 -9.01
C ARG A 20 -9.43 -3.29 -7.98
N TYR A 21 -10.39 -2.37 -7.99
CA TYR A 21 -10.53 -1.40 -6.93
C TYR A 21 -11.16 -2.08 -5.72
N VAL A 22 -10.49 -2.02 -4.57
CA VAL A 22 -11.01 -2.52 -3.28
C VAL A 22 -11.12 -1.33 -2.35
N ILE A 23 -12.37 -0.92 -2.09
CA ILE A 23 -12.67 0.33 -1.38
C ILE A 23 -12.97 0.01 0.08
N TRP A 24 -12.31 0.71 0.99
CA TRP A 24 -12.63 0.67 2.41
C TRP A 24 -13.98 1.35 2.66
N LYS A 25 -14.88 0.66 3.35
CA LYS A 25 -16.16 1.25 3.82
C LYS A 25 -16.21 1.44 5.33
N GLY A 26 -15.33 0.74 6.06
CA GLY A 26 -15.31 0.70 7.52
C GLY A 26 -16.62 0.18 8.13
N GLY A 27 -16.69 0.21 9.46
CA GLY A 27 -17.96 0.11 10.17
C GLY A 27 -18.46 -1.31 10.49
N TYR A 28 -17.64 -2.36 10.37
CA TYR A 28 -17.99 -3.63 11.01
C TYR A 28 -17.92 -3.49 12.54
N ALA A 29 -19.05 -3.63 13.21
CA ALA A 29 -19.18 -3.26 14.62
C ALA A 29 -18.19 -3.97 15.56
N ALA A 30 -17.82 -5.22 15.27
CA ALA A 30 -16.89 -5.98 16.13
C ALA A 30 -15.42 -5.67 15.85
N ALA A 31 -15.07 -5.13 14.67
CA ALA A 31 -13.70 -4.81 14.29
C ALA A 31 -13.64 -3.61 13.33
N PRO A 32 -14.09 -2.41 13.73
CA PRO A 32 -14.37 -1.31 12.81
C PRO A 32 -13.14 -0.70 12.11
N HIS A 33 -11.95 -1.01 12.62
CA HIS A 33 -10.66 -0.52 12.13
C HIS A 33 -9.81 -1.59 11.46
N SER A 34 -10.17 -2.87 11.62
CA SER A 34 -9.29 -3.96 11.20
C SER A 34 -9.16 -4.00 9.68
N TRP A 35 -7.93 -3.83 9.18
CA TRP A 35 -7.61 -4.05 7.77
C TRP A 35 -7.93 -5.47 7.31
N LEU A 36 -7.79 -6.46 8.21
CA LEU A 36 -7.99 -7.87 7.89
C LEU A 36 -9.45 -8.32 8.02
N GLU A 37 -10.38 -7.44 8.40
CA GLU A 37 -11.80 -7.77 8.48
C GLU A 37 -12.45 -7.63 7.09
N PRO A 38 -12.85 -8.73 6.43
CA PRO A 38 -13.42 -8.67 5.09
C PRO A 38 -14.71 -7.82 5.06
N ALA A 39 -15.47 -7.80 6.16
CA ALA A 39 -16.67 -7.00 6.26
C ALA A 39 -16.43 -5.49 6.22
N ASN A 40 -15.19 -4.99 6.37
CA ASN A 40 -14.84 -3.57 6.20
C ASN A 40 -14.52 -3.17 4.75
N TRP A 41 -14.46 -4.12 3.82
CA TRP A 41 -14.13 -3.89 2.42
C TRP A 41 -15.35 -4.04 1.50
N GLN A 42 -15.37 -3.27 0.42
CA GLN A 42 -16.32 -3.47 -0.66
C GLN A 42 -16.14 -4.88 -1.25
N GLY A 43 -17.25 -5.61 -1.40
CA GLY A 43 -17.23 -7.00 -1.91
C GLY A 43 -16.88 -8.05 -0.86
N GLY A 44 -16.59 -7.68 0.39
CA GLY A 44 -16.42 -8.64 1.48
C GLY A 44 -15.11 -9.43 1.43
N ALA A 45 -14.05 -8.87 0.83
CA ALA A 45 -12.75 -9.51 0.70
C ALA A 45 -11.63 -8.53 1.06
N VAL A 46 -10.64 -9.01 1.81
CA VAL A 46 -9.43 -8.25 2.13
C VAL A 46 -8.63 -8.02 0.84
N PRO A 47 -8.04 -6.82 0.63
CA PRO A 47 -7.15 -6.56 -0.49
C PRO A 47 -5.96 -7.51 -0.50
N GLY A 48 -5.51 -7.88 -1.70
CA GLY A 48 -4.31 -8.68 -1.92
C GLY A 48 -3.50 -8.21 -3.11
N GLU A 49 -2.64 -9.11 -3.60
CA GLU A 49 -1.66 -8.80 -4.63
C GLU A 49 -2.32 -8.21 -5.88
N GLY A 50 -1.86 -7.02 -6.27
CA GLY A 50 -2.40 -6.32 -7.43
C GLY A 50 -3.73 -5.58 -7.20
N ASP A 51 -4.30 -5.58 -6.00
CA ASP A 51 -5.47 -4.73 -5.73
C ASP A 51 -5.07 -3.25 -5.66
N ILE A 52 -5.93 -2.37 -6.17
CA ILE A 52 -5.86 -0.93 -5.93
C ILE A 52 -6.72 -0.64 -4.72
N VAL A 53 -6.08 -0.38 -3.59
CA VAL A 53 -6.77 -0.05 -2.35
C VAL A 53 -7.13 1.42 -2.33
N VAL A 54 -8.40 1.72 -2.08
CA VAL A 54 -8.90 3.09 -1.92
C VAL A 54 -9.42 3.30 -0.51
N ILE A 55 -8.85 4.29 0.17
CA ILE A 55 -9.31 4.76 1.48
C ILE A 55 -10.04 6.10 1.28
N PRO A 56 -11.39 6.11 1.25
CA PRO A 56 -12.15 7.33 1.04
C PRO A 56 -12.27 8.14 2.34
N ASP A 57 -12.90 9.33 2.25
CA ASP A 57 -13.41 10.03 3.42
C ASP A 57 -14.59 9.25 4.03
N CYS A 58 -14.34 8.58 5.15
CA CYS A 58 -15.37 7.84 5.90
C CYS A 58 -16.05 8.68 6.99
N GLY A 59 -15.78 10.00 7.02
CA GLY A 59 -16.24 10.90 8.07
C GLY A 59 -15.35 10.80 9.32
N ASN A 60 -15.91 10.35 10.45
CA ASN A 60 -15.18 10.36 11.72
C ASN A 60 -13.97 9.42 11.69
N ALA A 61 -12.77 10.02 11.64
CA ALA A 61 -11.49 9.34 11.58
C ALA A 61 -11.25 8.39 12.76
N GLU A 62 -11.88 8.63 13.93
CA GLU A 62 -11.67 7.83 15.14
C GLU A 62 -12.45 6.51 15.15
N THR A 63 -13.45 6.34 14.27
CA THR A 63 -14.38 5.19 14.35
C THR A 63 -14.48 4.37 13.06
N ARG A 64 -13.91 4.86 11.96
CA ARG A 64 -14.11 4.26 10.63
C ARG A 64 -12.85 4.19 9.78
N THR A 65 -11.69 4.45 10.37
CA THR A 65 -10.44 4.44 9.61
C THR A 65 -9.75 3.09 9.68
N PRO A 66 -9.17 2.62 8.59
CA PRO A 66 -8.34 1.43 8.60
C PRO A 66 -7.11 1.63 9.48
N VAL A 67 -6.79 0.59 10.23
CA VAL A 67 -5.58 0.46 11.04
C VAL A 67 -4.90 -0.85 10.65
N ILE A 68 -3.60 -0.75 10.35
CA ILE A 68 -2.72 -1.91 10.12
C ILE A 68 -1.87 -2.07 11.38
N ASP A 69 -2.14 -3.11 12.16
CA ASP A 69 -1.47 -3.44 13.43
C ASP A 69 -0.65 -4.74 13.39
N CYS A 70 -0.57 -5.36 12.22
CA CYS A 70 0.23 -6.55 11.93
C CYS A 70 0.64 -6.56 10.45
N ARG A 71 1.37 -7.60 10.00
CA ARG A 71 1.63 -7.79 8.57
C ARG A 71 0.33 -8.14 7.84
N VAL A 72 0.01 -7.36 6.81
CA VAL A 72 -1.13 -7.62 5.91
C VAL A 72 -0.64 -8.13 4.55
N PRO A 73 -1.52 -8.69 3.71
CA PRO A 73 -1.17 -9.04 2.33
C PRO A 73 -0.63 -7.83 1.56
N ASP A 74 0.32 -8.10 0.67
CA ASP A 74 0.89 -7.09 -0.20
C ASP A 74 -0.18 -6.63 -1.21
N ILE A 75 -0.16 -5.35 -1.59
CA ILE A 75 -1.13 -4.74 -2.51
C ILE A 75 -0.44 -4.10 -3.71
N GLY A 76 -1.18 -3.85 -4.78
CA GLY A 76 -0.62 -3.22 -5.99
C GLY A 76 -0.47 -1.71 -5.89
N GLN A 77 -1.41 -1.04 -5.24
CA GLN A 77 -1.41 0.41 -5.07
C GLN A 77 -2.22 0.81 -3.84
N LEU A 78 -1.78 1.87 -3.17
CA LEU A 78 -2.55 2.52 -2.11
C LEU A 78 -2.96 3.94 -2.53
N ARG A 79 -4.25 4.22 -2.52
CA ARG A 79 -4.81 5.56 -2.71
C ARG A 79 -5.58 6.00 -1.47
N ILE A 80 -5.15 7.10 -0.86
CA ILE A 80 -5.86 7.74 0.25
C ILE A 80 -6.46 9.03 -0.28
N GLU A 81 -7.79 9.09 -0.35
CA GLU A 81 -8.50 10.27 -0.83
C GLU A 81 -8.45 11.40 0.21
N LYS A 82 -8.77 12.63 -0.24
CA LYS A 82 -8.93 13.77 0.66
C LYS A 82 -9.97 13.44 1.74
N GLY A 83 -9.60 13.64 3.01
CA GLY A 83 -10.43 13.27 4.17
C GLY A 83 -10.31 11.80 4.59
N GLY A 84 -9.70 10.94 3.76
CA GLY A 84 -9.32 9.58 4.14
C GLY A 84 -8.14 9.57 5.11
N HIS A 85 -8.11 8.56 5.98
CA HIS A 85 -7.03 8.40 6.96
C HIS A 85 -6.63 6.92 7.05
N LEU A 86 -5.32 6.65 7.08
CA LEU A 86 -4.76 5.32 7.33
C LEU A 86 -3.66 5.43 8.39
N ALA A 87 -3.67 4.52 9.36
CA ALA A 87 -2.60 4.36 10.32
C ALA A 87 -1.94 2.98 10.19
N ILE A 88 -0.62 2.95 10.06
CA ILE A 88 0.19 1.74 10.18
C ILE A 88 0.85 1.81 11.55
N LEU A 89 0.38 1.03 12.52
CA LEU A 89 0.90 1.02 13.90
C LEU A 89 2.31 0.40 13.95
N PRO A 90 3.06 0.53 15.06
CA PRO A 90 4.44 0.04 15.14
C PRO A 90 4.66 -1.43 14.78
N GLN A 91 3.65 -2.28 14.95
CA GLN A 91 3.67 -3.71 14.60
C GLN A 91 3.13 -3.97 13.18
N GLY A 92 2.53 -2.96 12.57
CA GLY A 92 1.96 -3.00 11.24
C GLY A 92 3.02 -3.04 10.15
N LYS A 93 2.76 -3.85 9.12
CA LYS A 93 3.60 -3.88 7.92
C LYS A 93 2.73 -3.96 6.67
N LEU A 94 2.95 -3.02 5.76
CA LEU A 94 2.34 -2.98 4.44
C LEU A 94 3.42 -2.96 3.36
N CYS A 95 3.27 -3.82 2.36
CA CYS A 95 4.04 -3.75 1.12
C CYS A 95 3.12 -3.31 -0.02
N VAL A 96 3.56 -2.31 -0.77
CA VAL A 96 2.92 -1.83 -1.99
C VAL A 96 3.87 -2.15 -3.14
N ASP A 97 3.51 -3.14 -3.95
CA ASP A 97 4.32 -3.60 -5.08
C ASP A 97 3.67 -3.18 -6.40
N GLY A 98 4.25 -2.18 -7.04
CA GLY A 98 3.80 -1.60 -8.31
C GLY A 98 4.15 -2.43 -9.54
N LEU A 99 4.74 -3.62 -9.39
CA LEU A 99 5.19 -4.43 -10.52
C LEU A 99 4.06 -4.65 -11.56
N ASN A 100 4.34 -4.30 -12.82
CA ASN A 100 3.40 -4.32 -13.95
C ASN A 100 2.20 -3.35 -13.82
N ARG A 101 2.37 -2.21 -13.15
CA ARG A 101 1.34 -1.16 -13.03
C ARG A 101 1.81 0.16 -13.64
N ASP A 102 0.86 0.87 -14.26
CA ASP A 102 1.11 2.17 -14.90
C ASP A 102 0.96 3.35 -13.91
N TYR A 103 0.92 3.10 -12.59
CA TYR A 103 0.62 4.12 -11.58
C TYR A 103 1.68 4.14 -10.46
N GLY A 104 1.76 5.27 -9.74
CA GLY A 104 2.60 5.40 -8.55
C GLY A 104 2.17 4.47 -7.42
N GLY A 105 3.10 4.09 -6.54
CA GLY A 105 2.87 3.12 -5.47
C GLY A 105 1.84 3.61 -4.45
N VAL A 106 2.15 4.72 -3.79
CA VAL A 106 1.25 5.37 -2.83
C VAL A 106 0.84 6.75 -3.34
N VAL A 107 -0.47 6.97 -3.45
CA VAL A 107 -1.06 8.28 -3.75
C VAL A 107 -1.81 8.77 -2.51
N ASN A 108 -1.27 9.76 -1.81
CA ASN A 108 -1.84 10.31 -0.58
C ASN A 108 -2.36 11.73 -0.76
N HIS A 109 -3.69 11.87 -0.78
CA HIS A 109 -4.40 13.15 -0.69
C HIS A 109 -5.04 13.39 0.68
N GLY A 110 -5.03 12.37 1.56
CA GLY A 110 -5.61 12.41 2.91
C GLY A 110 -4.53 12.45 3.99
N THR A 111 -4.67 11.61 5.01
CA THR A 111 -3.71 11.47 6.10
C THR A 111 -3.15 10.06 6.16
N LEU A 112 -1.83 9.93 6.04
CA LEU A 112 -1.11 8.68 6.27
C LEU A 112 -0.20 8.84 7.49
N VAL A 113 -0.39 7.99 8.50
CA VAL A 113 0.49 7.91 9.66
C VAL A 113 1.22 6.57 9.63
N LEU A 114 2.52 6.63 9.45
CA LEU A 114 3.40 5.46 9.45
C LEU A 114 4.13 5.36 10.79
N GLY A 115 3.76 4.39 11.61
CA GLY A 115 4.45 4.01 12.84
C GLY A 115 5.20 2.69 12.74
N GLY A 116 4.76 1.79 11.86
CA GLY A 116 5.41 0.50 11.55
C GLY A 116 6.24 0.55 10.27
N GLU A 117 6.08 -0.45 9.40
CA GLU A 117 6.80 -0.55 8.13
C GLU A 117 5.90 -0.32 6.91
N LEU A 118 6.37 0.53 5.99
CA LEU A 118 5.78 0.70 4.66
C LEU A 118 6.87 0.49 3.61
N HIS A 119 6.70 -0.55 2.79
CA HIS A 119 7.60 -0.87 1.69
C HIS A 119 6.90 -0.48 0.39
N ILE A 120 7.54 0.32 -0.45
CA ILE A 120 7.04 0.71 -1.77
C ILE A 120 8.04 0.23 -2.81
N LEU A 121 7.66 -0.82 -3.54
CA LEU A 121 8.52 -1.57 -4.45
C LEU A 121 8.03 -1.42 -5.89
N HIS A 122 8.96 -1.43 -6.84
CA HIS A 122 8.70 -1.34 -8.28
C HIS A 122 7.67 -0.28 -8.72
N PRO A 123 7.68 0.95 -8.19
CA PRO A 123 6.80 2.01 -8.69
C PRO A 123 7.20 2.43 -10.11
N TRP A 124 6.23 2.65 -11.00
CA TRP A 124 6.51 3.10 -12.36
C TRP A 124 6.78 4.60 -12.48
N ASP A 125 6.12 5.41 -11.65
CA ASP A 125 6.21 6.88 -11.67
C ASP A 125 6.86 7.41 -10.39
N ALA A 126 6.06 7.74 -9.36
CA ALA A 126 6.54 8.08 -8.03
C ALA A 126 6.29 6.93 -7.04
N ALA A 127 7.23 6.67 -6.13
CA ALA A 127 6.99 5.73 -5.04
C ALA A 127 5.89 6.28 -4.10
N LEU A 128 6.05 7.53 -3.67
CA LEU A 128 5.05 8.26 -2.90
C LEU A 128 4.71 9.60 -3.57
N LEU A 129 3.47 9.71 -4.05
CA LEU A 129 2.85 10.95 -4.48
C LEU A 129 2.02 11.53 -3.33
N ASN A 130 2.52 12.57 -2.66
CA ASN A 130 1.87 13.14 -1.48
C ASN A 130 1.41 14.57 -1.71
N SER A 131 0.10 14.79 -1.69
CA SER A 131 -0.54 16.11 -1.59
C SER A 131 -1.35 16.30 -0.30
N GLY A 132 -1.37 15.28 0.57
CA GLY A 132 -2.02 15.29 1.88
C GLY A 132 -1.02 15.44 3.03
N ILE A 133 -1.36 14.89 4.20
CA ILE A 133 -0.50 14.81 5.37
C ILE A 133 0.13 13.41 5.41
N PHE A 134 1.46 13.36 5.37
CA PHE A 134 2.21 12.13 5.62
C PHE A 134 3.12 12.33 6.83
N ILE A 135 2.95 11.48 7.84
CA ILE A 135 3.75 11.50 9.07
C ILE A 135 4.47 10.17 9.17
N ASN A 136 5.79 10.17 8.97
CA ASN A 136 6.62 9.00 9.21
C ASN A 136 7.19 9.05 10.63
N LYS A 137 6.93 8.01 11.40
CA LYS A 137 7.47 7.71 12.74
C LYS A 137 8.04 6.28 12.80
N GLY A 138 7.98 5.55 11.68
CA GLY A 138 8.37 4.15 11.55
C GLY A 138 9.47 4.02 10.50
N THR A 139 9.38 2.98 9.66
CA THR A 139 10.34 2.73 8.59
C THR A 139 9.65 2.78 7.24
N LEU A 140 10.10 3.70 6.39
CA LEU A 140 9.70 3.81 5.00
C LEU A 140 10.80 3.24 4.11
N VAL A 141 10.50 2.19 3.36
CA VAL A 141 11.44 1.56 2.42
C VAL A 141 10.98 1.85 1.00
N LEU A 142 11.84 2.45 0.19
CA LEU A 142 11.52 2.91 -1.16
C LEU A 142 12.46 2.29 -2.18
N ASP A 143 11.90 1.72 -3.24
CA ASP A 143 12.64 1.24 -4.40
C ASP A 143 12.92 2.38 -5.40
N ARG A 144 14.16 2.50 -5.86
CA ARG A 144 14.66 3.58 -6.74
C ARG A 144 14.30 3.44 -8.22
N TRP A 145 13.43 2.51 -8.59
CA TRP A 145 12.97 2.40 -9.98
C TRP A 145 12.02 3.55 -10.39
N ALA A 146 11.48 4.30 -9.42
CA ALA A 146 10.67 5.49 -9.66
C ALA A 146 11.50 6.66 -10.25
N TRP A 147 10.87 7.44 -11.13
CA TRP A 147 11.41 8.71 -11.62
C TRP A 147 11.60 9.73 -10.48
N GLU A 148 10.78 9.65 -9.41
CA GLU A 148 10.95 10.41 -8.16
C GLU A 148 10.57 9.57 -6.91
N VAL A 149 11.44 9.58 -5.89
CA VAL A 149 11.28 8.75 -4.67
C VAL A 149 10.13 9.25 -3.77
N VAL A 150 10.06 10.57 -3.54
CA VAL A 150 8.91 11.22 -2.90
C VAL A 150 8.60 12.50 -3.66
N HIS A 151 7.42 12.57 -4.26
CA HIS A 151 6.95 13.76 -4.97
C HIS A 151 5.89 14.47 -4.12
N HIS A 152 6.22 15.68 -3.66
CA HIS A 152 5.27 16.57 -3.01
C HIS A 152 4.57 17.46 -4.02
N ILE A 153 3.24 17.36 -4.08
CA ILE A 153 2.43 18.19 -4.97
C ILE A 153 1.59 19.15 -4.12
N GLY A 154 1.64 20.43 -4.47
CA GLY A 154 0.79 21.46 -3.88
C GLY A 154 1.06 21.68 -2.39
N SER A 155 0.00 21.67 -1.57
CA SER A 155 0.04 21.92 -0.12
C SER A 155 0.38 20.69 0.73
N GLY A 156 0.89 19.62 0.11
CA GLY A 156 1.23 18.40 0.84
C GLY A 156 2.23 18.67 1.96
N ARG A 157 2.03 18.03 3.10
CA ARG A 157 2.93 18.12 4.27
C ARG A 157 3.54 16.77 4.55
N TYR A 158 4.85 16.74 4.63
CA TYR A 158 5.62 15.59 5.07
C TYR A 158 6.35 15.89 6.36
N ILE A 159 6.19 15.01 7.35
CA ILE A 159 6.82 15.12 8.66
C ILE A 159 7.60 13.82 8.89
N GLU A 160 8.92 13.90 8.76
CA GLU A 160 9.83 12.80 9.03
C GLU A 160 10.27 12.79 10.50
N ARG A 161 10.06 11.66 11.19
CA ARG A 161 10.44 11.40 12.59
C ARG A 161 10.91 9.96 12.82
N GLY A 162 10.96 9.15 11.76
CA GLY A 162 11.40 7.76 11.74
C GLY A 162 12.59 7.59 10.80
N GLN A 163 12.61 6.48 10.06
CA GLN A 163 13.68 6.09 9.13
C GLN A 163 13.15 6.03 7.70
N VAL A 164 14.02 6.40 6.76
CA VAL A 164 13.82 6.22 5.31
C VAL A 164 14.99 5.42 4.78
N GLU A 165 14.70 4.30 4.13
CA GLU A 165 15.68 3.43 3.48
C GLU A 165 15.41 3.40 1.98
N GLU A 166 16.44 3.66 1.19
CA GLU A 166 16.37 3.53 -0.26
C GLU A 166 17.07 2.25 -0.68
N LEU A 167 16.34 1.40 -1.41
CA LEU A 167 16.92 0.19 -1.98
C LEU A 167 17.67 0.55 -3.26
N VAL A 168 18.97 0.28 -3.25
CA VAL A 168 19.84 0.41 -4.43
C VAL A 168 20.16 -1.00 -4.89
N PHE A 169 19.59 -1.40 -6.04
CA PHE A 169 19.85 -2.68 -6.70
C PHE A 169 20.75 -2.48 -7.91
#